data_AF-A0A0G3V4J1-F1
#
_entry.id   AF-A0A0G3V4J1-F1
#
_cell.length_a   1.000
_cell.length_b   1.000
_cell.length_c   1.000
_cell.angle_alpha   90.00
_cell.angle_beta   90.00
_cell.angle_gamma   90.00
#
_symmetry.space_group_name_H-M   'P 1'
#
loop_
_entity.id
_entity.type
_entity.pdbx_description
1 polymer ?
#
loop_
_entity_poly.entity_id
_entity_poly.type
_entity_poly.pdbx_seq_one_letter_code
_entity_poly.pdbx_strand_id
1 'polypeptide(L)'
;MTKVVKTTKNQNFVYLYKTLAGVPVYVGYGHTVSRALTHTSGSHNKELKAWLAKNKFDLSIAGPYASESEAKAVEAALISSMKPKFNKAPGDGPKFSPVGVPPDLWERPQLKPLTLSAIGRETGGALLVYLAAGDFLIDGRKKFDAALPLDSDAVSNMEKNWDLTRLIEKWREKPSSAPKVLIGVHGKVDHRFIVGAVAIHRDLLGKPKYIRRSKRWSHYRWQVPLLDKTELDVESLRGRRVKDIKFGQFSHQLHIWVDGKGKQQHPTLR
;
A
#
# COMPACT_ATOMS: atom_id res chain seq x y z
N MET A 1 7.43 63.98 -0.75
CA MET A 1 6.99 62.89 -1.66
C MET A 1 7.42 61.56 -1.06
N THR A 2 6.52 60.87 -0.38
CA THR A 2 6.83 59.61 0.33
C THR A 2 6.68 58.45 -0.67
N LYS A 3 7.79 57.76 -0.97
CA LYS A 3 7.76 56.52 -1.77
C LYS A 3 7.02 55.44 -0.98
N VAL A 4 5.84 55.06 -1.45
CA VAL A 4 5.13 53.86 -0.98
C VAL A 4 5.87 52.65 -1.56
N VAL A 5 6.66 51.98 -0.73
CA VAL A 5 7.17 50.63 -1.04
C VAL A 5 5.97 49.68 -0.94
N LYS A 6 5.38 49.28 -2.06
CA LYS A 6 4.43 48.16 -2.10
C LYS A 6 5.23 46.86 -1.94
N THR A 7 5.52 46.48 -0.70
CA THR A 7 5.86 45.09 -0.37
C THR A 7 4.57 44.26 -0.55
N THR A 8 4.32 43.79 -1.78
CA THR A 8 3.35 42.72 -1.98
C THR A 8 4.02 41.46 -1.42
N LYS A 9 3.69 41.14 -0.17
CA LYS A 9 4.14 39.90 0.47
C LYS A 9 3.70 38.75 -0.45
N ASN A 10 4.64 37.98 -1.00
CA ASN A 10 4.31 36.74 -1.70
C ASN A 10 3.49 35.87 -0.73
N GLN A 11 2.28 35.51 -1.13
CA GLN A 11 1.34 34.71 -0.35
C GLN A 11 1.12 33.38 -1.05
N ASN A 12 1.00 32.30 -0.31
CA ASN A 12 0.98 30.97 -0.91
C ASN A 12 -0.48 30.50 -1.05
N PHE A 13 -0.93 30.23 -2.28
CA PHE A 13 -2.29 29.77 -2.54
C PHE A 13 -2.30 28.48 -3.33
N VAL A 14 -3.30 27.64 -3.08
CA VAL A 14 -3.66 26.50 -3.91
C VAL A 14 -5.03 26.77 -4.52
N TYR A 15 -5.15 26.57 -5.82
CA TYR A 15 -6.41 26.77 -6.54
C TYR A 15 -6.85 25.48 -7.24
N LEU A 16 -8.17 25.31 -7.32
CA LEU A 16 -8.83 24.13 -7.86
C LEU A 16 -9.88 24.55 -8.90
N TYR A 17 -9.69 24.07 -10.12
CA TYR A 17 -10.67 24.15 -11.19
C TYR A 17 -11.57 22.91 -11.18
N LYS A 18 -12.88 23.13 -11.27
CA LYS A 18 -13.88 22.07 -11.39
C LYS A 18 -14.85 22.35 -12.54
N THR A 19 -15.47 21.30 -13.05
CA THR A 19 -16.72 21.44 -13.82
C THR A 19 -17.84 21.99 -12.93
N LEU A 20 -18.92 22.51 -13.50
CA LEU A 20 -20.10 22.92 -12.71
C LEU A 20 -20.76 21.75 -11.96
N ALA A 21 -20.53 20.51 -12.40
CA ALA A 21 -20.95 19.30 -11.70
C ALA A 21 -20.00 18.88 -10.56
N GLY A 22 -18.97 19.69 -10.27
CA GLY A 22 -18.03 19.46 -9.17
C GLY A 22 -16.84 18.55 -9.49
N VAL A 23 -16.75 18.00 -10.70
CA VAL A 23 -15.62 17.14 -11.10
C VAL A 23 -14.31 17.96 -11.16
N PRO A 24 -13.26 17.59 -10.40
CA PRO A 24 -11.95 18.24 -10.46
C PRO A 24 -11.29 18.09 -11.83
N VAL A 25 -10.78 19.19 -12.40
CA VAL A 25 -10.11 19.18 -13.71
C VAL A 25 -8.66 19.65 -13.66
N TYR A 26 -8.32 20.54 -12.72
CA TYR A 26 -6.95 21.00 -12.51
C TYR A 26 -6.75 21.54 -11.10
N VAL A 27 -5.60 21.26 -10.50
CA VAL A 27 -5.12 21.86 -9.24
C VAL A 27 -3.80 22.57 -9.53
N GLY A 28 -3.57 23.73 -8.92
CA GLY A 28 -2.30 24.42 -9.07
C GLY A 28 -1.94 25.30 -7.88
N TYR A 29 -0.65 25.62 -7.79
CA TYR A 29 -0.08 26.55 -6.84
C TYR A 29 0.24 27.93 -7.46
N GLY A 30 0.18 28.98 -6.64
CA GLY A 30 0.63 30.32 -7.03
C GLY A 30 0.88 31.27 -5.86
N HIS A 31 1.77 32.24 -6.08
CA HIS A 31 2.11 33.29 -5.09
C HIS A 31 1.08 34.44 -5.01
N THR A 32 0.06 34.40 -5.86
CA THR A 32 -1.03 35.40 -5.92
C THR A 32 -2.32 34.73 -6.38
N VAL A 33 -3.46 35.28 -5.98
CA VAL A 33 -4.76 34.89 -6.51
C VAL A 33 -4.83 35.09 -8.04
N SER A 34 -4.22 36.16 -8.56
CA SER A 34 -4.18 36.44 -9.99
C SER A 34 -3.53 35.32 -10.80
N ARG A 35 -2.55 34.60 -10.23
CA ARG A 35 -1.94 33.43 -10.88
C ARG A 35 -2.98 32.37 -11.24
N ALA A 36 -3.98 32.15 -10.38
CA ALA A 36 -5.05 31.20 -10.67
C ALA A 36 -5.77 31.59 -11.96
N LEU A 37 -6.06 32.87 -12.18
CA LEU A 37 -6.77 33.38 -13.35
C LEU A 37 -5.95 33.36 -14.65
N THR A 38 -4.61 33.35 -14.56
CA THR A 38 -3.73 33.44 -15.75
C THR A 38 -3.83 32.26 -16.71
N HIS A 39 -4.38 31.12 -16.29
CA HIS A 39 -4.55 29.97 -17.19
C HIS A 39 -5.50 30.25 -18.37
N THR A 40 -6.38 31.25 -18.23
CA THR A 40 -7.28 31.70 -19.30
C THR A 40 -6.55 32.56 -20.36
N SER A 41 -5.56 33.36 -19.95
CA SER A 41 -4.82 34.28 -20.83
C SER A 41 -3.53 33.65 -21.40
N GLY A 42 -2.79 32.87 -20.59
CA GLY A 42 -1.55 32.20 -20.99
C GLY A 42 -1.22 31.04 -20.05
N SER A 43 -1.32 29.80 -20.56
CA SER A 43 -0.89 28.61 -19.84
C SER A 43 0.13 27.83 -20.65
N HIS A 44 1.18 27.33 -20.00
CA HIS A 44 2.07 26.31 -20.58
C HIS A 44 1.33 24.98 -20.82
N ASN A 45 0.17 24.78 -20.19
CA ASN A 45 -0.70 23.64 -20.41
C ASN A 45 -1.76 23.97 -21.49
N LYS A 46 -1.40 23.72 -22.75
CA LYS A 46 -2.25 24.02 -23.93
C LYS A 46 -3.63 23.35 -23.86
N GLU A 47 -3.69 22.13 -23.33
CA GLU A 47 -4.93 21.36 -23.20
C GLU A 47 -5.88 21.98 -22.18
N LEU A 48 -5.36 22.36 -21.00
CA LEU A 48 -6.14 23.07 -19.99
C LEU A 48 -6.67 24.40 -20.54
N LYS A 49 -5.83 25.18 -21.23
CA LYS A 49 -6.24 26.46 -21.84
C LYS A 49 -7.37 26.26 -22.85
N ALA A 50 -7.23 25.27 -23.74
CA ALA A 50 -8.26 24.95 -24.73
C ALA A 50 -9.59 24.51 -24.06
N TRP A 51 -9.51 23.79 -22.94
CA TRP A 51 -10.67 23.39 -22.17
C TRP A 51 -11.37 24.59 -21.50
N LEU A 52 -10.61 25.47 -20.83
CA LEU A 52 -11.14 26.66 -20.16
C LEU A 52 -11.82 27.63 -21.13
N ALA A 53 -11.34 27.72 -22.37
CA ALA A 53 -11.94 28.59 -23.39
C ALA A 53 -13.33 28.11 -23.87
N LYS A 54 -13.65 26.82 -23.71
CA LYS A 54 -14.86 26.20 -24.26
C LYS A 54 -15.89 25.79 -23.20
N ASN A 55 -15.51 25.76 -21.93
CA ASN A 55 -16.33 25.19 -20.87
C ASN A 55 -16.59 26.23 -19.77
N LYS A 56 -17.78 26.15 -19.17
CA LYS A 56 -18.05 26.82 -17.89
C LYS A 56 -17.40 26.02 -16.77
N PHE A 57 -16.82 26.71 -15.80
CA PHE A 57 -16.09 26.10 -14.69
C PHE A 57 -16.30 26.86 -13.40
N ASP A 58 -16.03 26.19 -12.28
CA ASP A 58 -15.90 26.77 -10.96
C ASP A 58 -14.41 26.83 -10.58
N LEU A 59 -13.97 27.96 -10.03
CA LEU A 59 -12.60 28.19 -9.56
C LEU A 59 -12.64 28.51 -8.07
N SER A 60 -12.06 27.63 -7.28
CA SER A 60 -11.94 27.80 -5.82
C SER A 60 -10.48 28.00 -5.43
N ILE A 61 -10.24 28.73 -4.34
CA ILE A 61 -8.89 29.01 -3.80
C ILE A 61 -8.85 28.68 -2.31
N ALA A 62 -7.74 28.13 -1.86
CA ALA A 62 -7.39 27.93 -0.46
C ALA A 62 -6.07 28.65 -0.13
N GLY A 63 -5.99 29.23 1.06
CA GLY A 63 -4.87 30.04 1.54
C GLY A 63 -5.32 31.43 2.04
N PRO A 64 -4.38 32.33 2.35
CA PRO A 64 -2.94 32.16 2.19
C PRO A 64 -2.35 31.16 3.20
N TYR A 65 -1.52 30.23 2.73
CA TYR A 65 -0.75 29.31 3.57
C TYR A 65 0.51 30.00 4.12
N ALA A 66 0.97 29.53 5.29
CA ALA A 66 2.09 30.15 6.01
C ALA A 66 3.41 30.01 5.25
N SER A 67 3.56 28.96 4.44
CA SER A 67 4.76 28.70 3.65
C SER A 67 4.47 28.11 2.27
N GLU A 68 5.45 28.22 1.37
CA GLU A 68 5.41 27.55 0.06
C GLU A 68 5.39 26.03 0.22
N SER A 69 6.16 25.49 1.17
CA SER A 69 6.20 24.05 1.46
C SER A 69 4.82 23.50 1.84
N GLU A 70 4.10 24.22 2.70
CA GLU A 70 2.74 23.88 3.10
C GLU A 70 1.77 23.90 1.91
N ALA A 71 1.80 24.95 1.09
CA ALA A 71 0.95 25.04 -0.09
C ALA A 71 1.26 23.93 -1.12
N LYS A 72 2.53 23.62 -1.35
CA LYS A 72 2.95 22.51 -2.23
C LYS A 72 2.56 21.14 -1.67
N ALA A 73 2.57 20.96 -0.35
CA ALA A 73 2.06 19.75 0.29
C ALA A 73 0.56 19.56 0.05
N VAL A 74 -0.23 20.63 0.19
CA VAL A 74 -1.67 20.60 -0.10
C VAL A 74 -1.94 20.36 -1.59
N GLU A 75 -1.21 21.03 -2.48
CA GLU A 75 -1.31 20.83 -3.93
C GLU A 75 -1.06 19.36 -4.31
N ALA A 76 0.05 18.78 -3.85
CA ALA A 76 0.40 17.39 -4.15
C ALA A 76 -0.63 16.38 -3.59
N ALA A 77 -1.16 16.65 -2.38
CA ALA A 77 -2.21 15.83 -1.79
C ALA A 77 -3.51 15.89 -2.62
N LEU A 78 -3.92 17.07 -3.10
CA LEU A 78 -5.11 17.23 -3.94
C LEU A 78 -4.92 16.58 -5.32
N ILE A 79 -3.77 16.76 -5.96
CA ILE A 79 -3.48 16.14 -7.27
C ILE A 79 -3.49 14.62 -7.15
N SER A 80 -2.82 14.06 -6.13
CA SER A 80 -2.71 12.61 -5.96
C SER A 80 -4.05 11.94 -5.60
N SER A 81 -4.90 12.61 -4.81
CA SER A 81 -6.23 12.08 -4.45
C SER A 81 -7.25 12.20 -5.56
N MET A 82 -7.35 13.37 -6.21
CA MET A 82 -8.41 13.67 -7.19
C MET A 82 -8.06 13.24 -8.61
N LYS A 83 -6.78 13.04 -8.92
CA LYS A 83 -6.27 12.72 -10.28
C LYS A 83 -6.89 13.61 -11.37
N PRO A 84 -6.85 14.94 -11.22
CA PRO A 84 -7.45 15.87 -12.17
C PRO A 84 -6.84 15.71 -13.56
N LYS A 85 -7.70 15.68 -14.60
CA LYS A 85 -7.34 15.37 -15.98
C LYS A 85 -6.14 16.17 -16.52
N PHE A 86 -6.02 17.44 -16.15
CA PHE A 86 -5.02 18.33 -16.75
C PHE A 86 -3.74 18.48 -15.92
N ASN A 87 -3.62 17.86 -14.75
CA ASN A 87 -2.35 17.82 -14.03
C ASN A 87 -1.44 16.74 -14.64
N LYS A 88 -0.37 17.18 -15.31
CA LYS A 88 0.62 16.28 -15.92
C LYS A 88 1.67 15.78 -14.93
N ALA A 89 1.91 16.56 -13.87
CA ALA A 89 2.84 16.23 -12.80
C ALA A 89 2.08 16.07 -11.48
N PRO A 90 2.55 15.22 -10.55
CA PRO A 90 1.86 14.90 -9.31
C PRO A 90 2.01 15.95 -8.19
N GLY A 91 2.77 17.03 -8.42
CA GLY A 91 3.15 18.01 -7.40
C GLY A 91 4.38 17.61 -6.58
N ASP A 92 4.97 18.57 -5.88
CA ASP A 92 6.28 18.47 -5.19
C ASP A 92 6.17 18.15 -3.68
N GLY A 93 5.06 17.57 -3.23
CA GLY A 93 4.77 17.32 -1.81
C GLY A 93 4.32 15.89 -1.49
N PRO A 94 3.95 15.62 -0.22
CA PRO A 94 3.39 14.34 0.19
C PRO A 94 2.15 13.98 -0.65
N LYS A 95 2.05 12.70 -1.01
CA LYS A 95 0.96 12.16 -1.83
C LYS A 95 0.11 11.22 -0.98
N PHE A 96 -1.17 11.11 -1.33
CA PHE A 96 -1.98 10.01 -0.81
C PHE A 96 -1.37 8.70 -1.28
N SER A 97 -0.71 8.03 -0.35
CA SER A 97 -0.14 6.71 -0.56
C SER A 97 -1.17 5.67 -0.14
N PRO A 98 -1.20 4.52 -0.80
CA PRO A 98 -2.02 3.43 -0.33
C PRO A 98 -1.58 2.98 1.07
N VAL A 99 -2.57 2.66 1.90
CA VAL A 99 -2.37 2.18 3.26
C VAL A 99 -1.42 0.97 3.27
N GLY A 100 -0.38 1.03 4.10
CA GLY A 100 0.59 -0.03 4.33
C GLY A 100 1.55 -0.33 3.19
N VAL A 101 1.66 0.56 2.20
CA VAL A 101 2.54 0.43 1.04
C VAL A 101 3.62 1.51 1.11
N PRO A 102 4.91 1.16 0.97
CA PRO A 102 6.00 2.13 0.87
C PRO A 102 5.74 3.21 -0.21
N PRO A 103 6.17 4.48 0.00
CA PRO A 103 5.87 5.58 -0.93
C PRO A 103 6.34 5.36 -2.37
N ASP A 104 7.44 4.64 -2.57
CA ASP A 104 7.99 4.24 -3.87
C ASP A 104 7.10 3.23 -4.61
N LEU A 105 6.24 2.50 -3.88
CA LEU A 105 5.31 1.50 -4.41
C LEU A 105 3.86 2.02 -4.53
N TRP A 106 3.65 3.34 -4.49
CA TRP A 106 2.33 3.97 -4.42
C TRP A 106 1.35 3.59 -5.54
N GLU A 107 1.84 3.18 -6.71
CA GLU A 107 1.02 2.75 -7.84
C GLU A 107 0.47 1.32 -7.69
N ARG A 108 1.10 0.48 -6.87
CA ARG A 108 0.81 -0.98 -6.82
C ARG A 108 -0.66 -1.29 -6.51
N PRO A 109 -1.37 -0.55 -5.65
CA PRO A 109 -2.79 -0.79 -5.39
C PRO A 109 -3.75 -0.40 -6.51
N GLN A 110 -3.28 0.36 -7.49
CA GLN A 110 -4.06 0.74 -8.67
C GLN A 110 -4.01 -0.35 -9.74
N LEU A 111 -3.03 -1.25 -9.66
CA LEU A 111 -2.93 -2.42 -10.53
C LEU A 111 -4.10 -3.37 -10.27
N LYS A 112 -4.40 -4.20 -11.28
CA LYS A 112 -5.44 -5.23 -11.16
C LYS A 112 -5.17 -6.10 -9.93
N PRO A 113 -6.17 -6.26 -9.03
CA PRO A 113 -6.03 -7.11 -7.85
C PRO A 113 -5.69 -8.55 -8.21
N LEU A 114 -4.80 -9.15 -7.43
CA LEU A 114 -4.38 -10.54 -7.57
C LEU A 114 -5.39 -11.49 -6.93
N THR A 115 -5.69 -12.60 -7.62
CA THR A 115 -6.43 -13.72 -7.03
C THR A 115 -5.46 -14.69 -6.37
N LEU A 116 -5.95 -15.54 -5.47
CA LEU A 116 -5.12 -16.58 -4.85
C LEU A 116 -4.46 -17.50 -5.90
N SER A 117 -5.20 -17.84 -6.97
CA SER A 117 -4.69 -18.65 -8.06
C SER A 117 -3.58 -17.96 -8.86
N ALA A 118 -3.69 -16.65 -9.09
CA ALA A 118 -2.63 -15.86 -9.72
C ALA A 118 -1.36 -15.89 -8.86
N ILE A 119 -1.49 -15.62 -7.56
CA ILE A 119 -0.37 -15.66 -6.60
C ILE A 119 0.33 -17.02 -6.59
N GLY A 120 -0.44 -18.11 -6.54
CA GLY A 120 0.15 -19.45 -6.53
C GLY A 120 0.94 -19.77 -7.80
N ARG A 121 0.42 -19.38 -8.98
CA ARG A 121 1.11 -19.58 -10.26
C ARG A 121 2.35 -18.71 -10.41
N GLU A 122 2.26 -17.43 -10.04
CA GLU A 122 3.36 -16.46 -10.12
C GLU A 122 4.52 -16.85 -9.21
N THR A 123 4.24 -17.29 -7.98
CA THR A 123 5.28 -17.66 -7.01
C THR A 123 5.73 -19.12 -7.09
N GLY A 124 5.07 -19.95 -7.91
CA GLY A 124 5.25 -21.41 -7.88
C GLY A 124 4.86 -22.07 -6.55
N GLY A 125 3.97 -21.43 -5.79
CA GLY A 125 3.43 -21.85 -4.50
C GLY A 125 3.76 -20.87 -3.37
N ALA A 126 2.75 -20.50 -2.59
CA ALA A 126 2.88 -19.50 -1.53
C ALA A 126 2.16 -19.91 -0.23
N LEU A 127 2.71 -19.41 0.88
CA LEU A 127 2.06 -19.38 2.19
C LEU A 127 1.65 -17.94 2.47
N LEU A 128 0.35 -17.66 2.47
CA LEU A 128 -0.18 -16.36 2.84
C LEU A 128 -0.55 -16.37 4.31
N VAL A 129 -0.21 -15.31 5.03
CA VAL A 129 -0.48 -15.17 6.46
C VAL A 129 -1.15 -13.84 6.76
N TYR A 130 -2.07 -13.82 7.73
CA TYR A 130 -2.82 -12.61 8.05
C TYR A 130 -2.13 -11.77 9.14
N LEU A 131 -1.82 -10.53 8.80
CA LEU A 131 -1.29 -9.53 9.73
C LEU A 131 -2.47 -8.76 10.32
N ALA A 132 -2.87 -9.11 11.54
CA ALA A 132 -3.99 -8.47 12.22
C ALA A 132 -3.68 -7.03 12.64
N ALA A 133 -4.68 -6.14 12.58
CA ALA A 133 -4.60 -4.77 13.06
C ALA A 133 -4.58 -4.68 14.60
N GLY A 134 -4.21 -3.50 15.12
CA GLY A 134 -4.06 -3.17 16.55
C GLY A 134 -2.60 -2.93 16.93
N ASP A 135 -2.31 -2.85 18.23
CA ASP A 135 -0.98 -2.39 18.70
C ASP A 135 0.01 -3.55 18.89
N PHE A 136 -0.41 -4.61 19.58
CA PHE A 136 0.45 -5.71 19.96
C PHE A 136 -0.16 -7.08 19.67
N LEU A 137 0.70 -8.04 19.33
CA LEU A 137 0.40 -9.46 19.30
C LEU A 137 0.38 -10.03 20.72
N ILE A 138 -0.24 -11.20 20.89
CA ILE A 138 -0.35 -11.90 22.18
C ILE A 138 1.02 -12.24 22.80
N ASP A 139 2.07 -12.28 21.98
CA ASP A 139 3.46 -12.53 22.39
C ASP A 139 4.25 -11.25 22.71
N GLY A 140 3.60 -10.08 22.70
CA GLY A 140 4.20 -8.78 23.04
C GLY A 140 4.87 -8.06 21.88
N ARG A 141 4.97 -8.67 20.69
CA ARG A 141 5.52 -7.99 19.52
C ARG A 141 4.56 -6.92 19.02
N LYS A 142 5.12 -5.80 18.53
CA LYS A 142 4.33 -4.77 17.84
C LYS A 142 3.69 -5.36 16.59
N LYS A 143 2.42 -5.06 16.36
CA LYS A 143 1.72 -5.40 15.13
C LYS A 143 2.16 -4.47 14.00
N PHE A 144 2.04 -4.95 12.77
CA PHE A 144 2.27 -4.12 11.60
C PHE A 144 1.29 -2.93 11.59
N ASP A 145 1.85 -1.73 11.59
CA ASP A 145 1.09 -0.48 11.45
C ASP A 145 1.07 -0.06 9.98
N ALA A 146 -0.11 -0.05 9.38
CA ALA A 146 -0.27 0.31 7.98
C ALA A 146 -0.19 1.83 7.74
N ALA A 147 -0.32 2.66 8.77
CA ALA A 147 -0.09 4.11 8.67
C ALA A 147 1.41 4.45 8.74
N LEU A 148 2.20 3.65 9.45
CA LEU A 148 3.64 3.78 9.61
C LEU A 148 4.33 2.45 9.30
N PRO A 149 4.38 2.03 8.02
CA PRO A 149 4.84 0.70 7.64
C PRO A 149 6.34 0.54 7.88
N LEU A 150 6.71 -0.25 8.89
CA LEU A 150 8.09 -0.65 9.16
C LEU A 150 8.33 -2.10 8.68
N ASP A 151 9.40 -2.29 7.91
CA ASP A 151 9.76 -3.60 7.34
C ASP A 151 10.07 -4.63 8.42
N SER A 152 10.72 -4.21 9.50
CA SER A 152 11.02 -5.06 10.66
C SER A 152 9.74 -5.61 11.33
N ASP A 153 8.71 -4.77 11.48
CA ASP A 153 7.42 -5.18 12.02
C ASP A 153 6.72 -6.14 11.07
N ALA A 154 6.69 -5.82 9.77
CA ALA A 154 6.14 -6.68 8.73
C ALA A 154 6.76 -8.08 8.73
N VAL A 155 8.09 -8.17 8.62
CA VAL A 155 8.83 -9.45 8.58
C VAL A 155 8.63 -10.25 9.86
N SER A 156 8.75 -9.60 11.02
CA SER A 156 8.54 -10.26 12.30
C SER A 156 7.15 -10.87 12.36
N ASN A 157 6.11 -10.09 12.04
CA ASN A 157 4.72 -10.53 12.07
C ASN A 157 4.47 -11.65 11.05
N MET A 158 5.09 -11.57 9.87
CA MET A 158 4.98 -12.59 8.82
C MET A 158 5.63 -13.91 9.21
N GLU A 159 6.81 -13.93 9.83
CA GLU A 159 7.60 -15.16 9.94
C GLU A 159 7.26 -16.02 11.17
N LYS A 160 6.73 -15.45 12.27
CA LYS A 160 6.68 -16.14 13.56
C LYS A 160 5.28 -16.55 14.02
N ASN A 161 5.27 -17.67 14.74
CA ASN A 161 4.18 -18.15 15.59
C ASN A 161 2.95 -18.69 14.85
N TRP A 162 3.17 -19.35 13.71
CA TRP A 162 2.11 -19.94 12.89
C TRP A 162 1.78 -21.39 13.25
N ASP A 163 0.50 -21.75 13.07
CA ASP A 163 -0.02 -23.10 13.31
C ASP A 163 0.24 -24.06 12.15
N LEU A 164 1.51 -24.38 11.89
CA LEU A 164 1.91 -25.09 10.67
C LEU A 164 2.17 -26.59 10.87
N THR A 165 1.93 -27.16 12.05
CA THR A 165 2.35 -28.54 12.39
C THR A 165 1.90 -29.56 11.35
N ARG A 166 0.60 -29.61 11.02
CA ARG A 166 0.05 -30.52 10.00
C ARG A 166 0.58 -30.24 8.59
N LEU A 167 0.90 -28.99 8.27
CA LEU A 167 1.43 -28.63 6.95
C LEU A 167 2.90 -29.02 6.82
N ILE A 168 3.67 -28.88 7.89
CA ILE A 168 5.08 -29.27 7.94
C ILE A 168 5.24 -30.78 7.80
N GLU A 169 4.35 -31.58 8.41
CA GLU A 169 4.31 -33.04 8.18
C GLU A 169 4.11 -33.34 6.69
N LYS A 170 3.10 -32.75 6.05
CA LYS A 170 2.86 -32.89 4.60
C LYS A 170 4.06 -32.45 3.74
N TRP A 171 4.70 -31.34 4.10
CA TRP A 171 5.86 -30.83 3.35
C TRP A 171 7.12 -31.66 3.59
N ARG A 172 7.24 -32.36 4.72
CA ARG A 172 8.33 -33.33 4.91
C ARG A 172 8.14 -34.57 4.06
N GLU A 173 6.91 -35.06 3.93
CA GLU A 173 6.57 -36.20 3.06
C GLU A 173 6.74 -35.85 1.58
N LYS A 174 6.36 -34.62 1.18
CA LYS A 174 6.51 -34.13 -0.19
C LYS A 174 7.17 -32.74 -0.24
N PRO A 175 8.52 -32.66 -0.12
CA PRO A 175 9.25 -31.39 -0.09
C PRO A 175 8.99 -30.49 -1.28
N SER A 176 8.82 -31.06 -2.47
CA SER A 176 8.53 -30.32 -3.70
C SER A 176 7.22 -29.52 -3.64
N SER A 177 6.28 -29.91 -2.77
CA SER A 177 5.00 -29.21 -2.59
C SER A 177 5.07 -28.00 -1.63
N ALA A 178 6.14 -27.86 -0.86
CA ALA A 178 6.30 -26.77 0.08
C ALA A 178 6.25 -25.39 -0.61
N PRO A 179 5.66 -24.37 0.02
CA PRO A 179 5.59 -23.02 -0.52
C PRO A 179 6.99 -22.44 -0.73
N LYS A 180 7.13 -21.62 -1.77
CA LYS A 180 8.38 -20.91 -2.11
C LYS A 180 8.42 -19.50 -1.53
N VAL A 181 7.25 -18.86 -1.38
CA VAL A 181 7.14 -17.46 -0.93
C VAL A 181 6.20 -17.38 0.27
N LEU A 182 6.60 -16.60 1.27
CA LEU A 182 5.76 -16.20 2.40
C LEU A 182 5.20 -14.80 2.13
N ILE A 183 3.89 -14.64 2.24
CA ILE A 183 3.20 -13.39 1.91
C ILE A 183 2.42 -12.91 3.13
N GLY A 184 2.72 -11.71 3.60
CA GLY A 184 1.96 -11.03 4.64
C GLY A 184 0.79 -10.26 4.04
N VAL A 185 -0.43 -10.51 4.52
CA VAL A 185 -1.64 -9.83 4.04
C VAL A 185 -2.29 -9.03 5.17
N HIS A 186 -2.60 -7.77 4.91
CA HIS A 186 -3.31 -6.89 5.84
C HIS A 186 -4.59 -6.33 5.21
N GLY A 187 -5.46 -5.75 6.02
CA GLY A 187 -6.66 -5.05 5.59
C GLY A 187 -7.95 -5.86 5.75
N LYS A 188 -9.07 -5.14 5.62
CA LYS A 188 -10.43 -5.73 5.65
C LYS A 188 -10.69 -6.56 4.38
N VAL A 189 -11.66 -7.47 4.45
CA VAL A 189 -12.17 -8.17 3.25
C VAL A 189 -12.56 -7.13 2.18
N ASP A 190 -12.31 -7.46 0.91
CA ASP A 190 -12.41 -6.57 -0.26
C ASP A 190 -11.42 -5.40 -0.28
N HIS A 191 -10.74 -5.14 0.84
CA HIS A 191 -9.67 -4.16 0.97
C HIS A 191 -8.32 -4.70 1.43
N ARG A 192 -8.02 -5.95 1.07
CA ARG A 192 -6.75 -6.59 1.41
C ARG A 192 -5.63 -6.17 0.47
N PHE A 193 -4.43 -6.09 1.03
CA PHE A 193 -3.20 -5.82 0.29
C PHE A 193 -2.03 -6.61 0.87
N ILE A 194 -1.01 -6.82 0.04
CA ILE A 194 0.22 -7.50 0.42
C ILE A 194 1.14 -6.50 1.12
N VAL A 195 1.50 -6.78 2.37
CA VAL A 195 2.44 -5.99 3.17
C VAL A 195 3.88 -6.27 2.76
N GLY A 196 4.16 -7.53 2.44
CA GLY A 196 5.45 -8.02 1.98
C GLY A 196 5.36 -9.44 1.46
N ALA A 197 6.26 -9.79 0.56
CA ALA A 197 6.46 -11.10 -0.02
C ALA A 197 7.96 -11.45 0.08
N VAL A 198 8.26 -12.56 0.74
CA VAL A 198 9.65 -12.94 1.08
C VAL A 198 9.88 -14.40 0.71
N ALA A 199 11.04 -14.69 0.11
CA ALA A 199 11.39 -16.05 -0.28
C ALA A 199 11.68 -16.93 0.96
N ILE A 200 11.12 -18.14 0.97
CA ILE A 200 11.26 -19.11 2.05
C ILE A 200 12.55 -19.91 1.86
N HIS A 201 13.34 -20.06 2.92
CA HIS A 201 14.47 -20.98 2.94
C HIS A 201 13.97 -22.42 3.13
N ARG A 202 13.52 -23.05 2.04
CA ARG A 202 12.78 -24.33 2.07
C ARG A 202 13.53 -25.48 2.74
N ASP A 203 14.85 -25.55 2.61
CA ASP A 203 15.68 -26.61 3.24
C ASP A 203 15.67 -26.55 4.78
N LEU A 204 15.36 -25.37 5.31
CA LEU A 204 15.26 -25.12 6.74
C LEU A 204 13.81 -25.25 7.26
N LEU A 205 12.84 -25.36 6.36
CA LEU A 205 11.42 -25.45 6.72
C LEU A 205 11.16 -26.72 7.50
N GLY A 206 10.50 -26.58 8.66
CA GLY A 206 10.22 -27.72 9.54
C GLY A 206 11.42 -28.21 10.35
N LYS A 207 12.59 -27.57 10.33
CA LYS A 207 13.71 -27.96 11.22
C LYS A 207 13.38 -27.63 12.69
N PRO A 208 13.83 -28.44 13.67
CA PRO A 208 13.49 -28.26 15.08
C PRO A 208 13.81 -26.87 15.67
N LYS A 209 14.88 -26.21 15.20
CA LYS A 209 15.26 -24.86 15.64
C LYS A 209 14.19 -23.77 15.35
N TYR A 210 13.25 -24.04 14.45
CA TYR A 210 12.14 -23.13 14.13
C TYR A 210 10.84 -23.47 14.87
N ILE A 211 10.86 -24.46 15.76
CA ILE A 211 9.74 -24.75 16.66
C ILE A 211 9.72 -23.67 17.75
N ARG A 212 8.55 -23.08 17.95
CA ARG A 212 8.27 -22.09 18.99
C ARG A 212 7.34 -22.71 20.03
N ARG A 213 7.85 -22.84 21.25
CA ARG A 213 7.12 -23.37 22.41
C ARG A 213 6.72 -22.22 23.33
N SER A 214 5.48 -22.23 23.79
CA SER A 214 4.99 -21.33 24.82
C SER A 214 3.88 -22.02 25.59
N LYS A 215 3.82 -21.79 26.91
CA LYS A 215 2.70 -22.24 27.76
C LYS A 215 1.36 -21.62 27.35
N ARG A 216 1.39 -20.53 26.55
CA ARG A 216 0.19 -19.82 26.08
C ARG A 216 -0.49 -20.47 24.87
N TRP A 217 0.10 -21.48 24.23
CA TRP A 217 -0.47 -22.13 23.04
C TRP A 217 -0.75 -23.60 23.31
N SER A 218 -1.89 -24.09 22.82
CA SER A 218 -2.27 -25.50 22.92
C SER A 218 -1.38 -26.42 22.07
N HIS A 219 -0.71 -25.88 21.05
CA HIS A 219 0.16 -26.62 20.14
C HIS A 219 1.44 -25.84 19.84
N TYR A 220 2.46 -26.56 19.37
CA TYR A 220 3.67 -25.94 18.85
C TYR A 220 3.35 -24.98 17.72
N ARG A 221 3.97 -23.80 17.78
CA ARG A 221 3.96 -22.86 16.68
C ARG A 221 5.27 -22.98 15.91
N TRP A 222 5.25 -22.48 14.68
CA TRP A 222 6.39 -22.54 13.80
C TRP A 222 6.80 -21.14 13.36
N GLN A 223 8.11 -20.97 13.24
CA GLN A 223 8.67 -19.88 12.47
C GLN A 223 8.94 -20.37 11.04
N VAL A 224 8.57 -19.56 10.06
CA VAL A 224 8.93 -19.78 8.66
C VAL A 224 10.34 -19.22 8.43
N PRO A 225 11.32 -20.03 8.01
CA PRO A 225 12.66 -19.54 7.70
C PRO A 225 12.65 -18.79 6.37
N LEU A 226 13.31 -17.64 6.34
CA LEU A 226 13.39 -16.75 5.16
C LEU A 226 14.82 -16.73 4.61
N LEU A 227 14.97 -16.55 3.30
CA LEU A 227 16.28 -16.44 2.64
C LEU A 227 16.92 -15.07 2.93
N ASP A 228 16.19 -14.00 2.63
CA ASP A 228 16.59 -12.62 2.89
C ASP A 228 15.43 -11.92 3.59
N LYS A 229 15.70 -11.26 4.72
CA LYS A 229 14.70 -10.55 5.52
C LYS A 229 14.55 -9.08 5.13
N THR A 230 15.40 -8.59 4.24
CA THR A 230 15.41 -7.22 3.76
C THR A 230 14.65 -7.07 2.43
N GLU A 231 14.54 -8.16 1.67
CA GLU A 231 13.79 -8.21 0.41
C GLU A 231 12.32 -8.61 0.64
N LEU A 232 11.43 -7.61 0.66
CA LEU A 232 10.00 -7.78 0.90
C LEU A 232 9.15 -7.66 -0.39
N ASP A 233 9.74 -7.51 -1.57
CA ASP A 233 9.01 -7.36 -2.85
C ASP A 233 9.32 -8.50 -3.84
N VAL A 234 9.45 -9.73 -3.34
CA VAL A 234 9.60 -10.92 -4.19
C VAL A 234 8.44 -11.00 -5.19
N GLU A 235 8.80 -11.18 -6.47
CA GLU A 235 7.87 -11.18 -7.61
C GLU A 235 7.03 -9.89 -7.74
N SER A 236 7.51 -8.73 -7.25
CA SER A 236 6.78 -7.46 -7.38
C SER A 236 5.38 -7.47 -6.72
N LEU A 237 5.23 -8.26 -5.65
CA LEU A 237 3.97 -8.50 -4.96
C LEU A 237 3.66 -7.48 -3.87
N ARG A 238 4.66 -6.82 -3.28
CA ARG A 238 4.49 -5.84 -2.20
C ARG A 238 3.60 -4.71 -2.66
N GLY A 239 2.64 -4.36 -1.82
CA GLY A 239 1.63 -3.35 -2.11
C GLY A 239 0.60 -3.75 -3.16
N ARG A 240 0.59 -4.96 -3.72
CA ARG A 240 -0.49 -5.39 -4.60
C ARG A 240 -1.78 -5.63 -3.81
N ARG A 241 -2.91 -5.23 -4.40
CA ARG A 241 -4.25 -5.59 -3.89
C ARG A 241 -4.51 -7.07 -4.12
N VAL A 242 -5.22 -7.70 -3.21
CA VAL A 242 -5.68 -9.09 -3.37
C VAL A 242 -7.19 -9.16 -3.28
N LYS A 243 -7.77 -10.05 -4.09
CA LYS A 243 -9.21 -10.24 -4.21
C LYS A 243 -9.60 -11.65 -3.75
N ASP A 244 -10.78 -11.75 -3.13
CA ASP A 244 -11.42 -13.02 -2.75
C ASP A 244 -10.61 -13.86 -1.74
N ILE A 245 -9.64 -13.26 -1.04
CA ILE A 245 -8.86 -13.90 0.01
C ILE A 245 -9.56 -13.67 1.36
N LYS A 246 -9.89 -14.76 2.06
CA LYS A 246 -10.54 -14.73 3.38
C LYS A 246 -9.78 -15.63 4.35
N PHE A 247 -9.40 -15.05 5.49
CA PHE A 247 -8.85 -15.79 6.62
C PHE A 247 -9.95 -15.98 7.66
N GLY A 248 -9.93 -17.12 8.34
CA GLY A 248 -10.90 -17.43 9.39
C GLY A 248 -10.47 -16.87 10.75
N GLN A 249 -11.15 -17.29 11.82
CA GLN A 249 -10.91 -16.80 13.18
C GLN A 249 -9.99 -17.71 14.00
N PHE A 250 -9.89 -18.99 13.64
CA PHE A 250 -9.05 -19.94 14.35
C PHE A 250 -7.60 -19.86 13.87
N SER A 251 -6.62 -20.23 14.72
CA SER A 251 -5.19 -20.12 14.39
C SER A 251 -4.77 -20.82 13.10
N HIS A 252 -5.37 -21.98 12.82
CA HIS A 252 -5.12 -22.72 11.59
C HIS A 252 -5.75 -22.06 10.35
N GLN A 253 -6.69 -21.11 10.52
CA GLN A 253 -7.33 -20.37 9.42
C GLN A 253 -6.72 -18.98 9.20
N LEU A 254 -5.73 -18.59 10.01
CA LEU A 254 -4.98 -17.33 9.86
C LEU A 254 -3.86 -17.42 8.81
N HIS A 255 -3.75 -18.56 8.12
CA HIS A 255 -2.84 -18.76 7.02
C HIS A 255 -3.49 -19.60 5.92
N ILE A 256 -3.05 -19.38 4.69
CA ILE A 256 -3.55 -20.04 3.48
C ILE A 256 -2.33 -20.58 2.73
N TRP A 257 -2.36 -21.84 2.35
CA TRP A 257 -1.36 -22.43 1.45
C TRP A 257 -1.99 -22.63 0.07
N VAL A 258 -1.35 -22.04 -0.94
CA VAL A 258 -1.69 -22.22 -2.35
C VAL A 258 -0.51 -22.87 -3.06
N ASP A 259 -0.78 -23.86 -3.92
CA ASP A 259 0.26 -24.53 -4.70
C ASP A 259 0.64 -23.76 -5.98
N GLY A 260 1.69 -24.24 -6.67
CA GLY A 260 2.15 -23.68 -7.94
C GLY A 260 1.15 -23.75 -9.09
N LYS A 261 0.06 -24.52 -8.96
CA LYS A 261 -1.04 -24.58 -9.93
C LYS A 261 -2.12 -23.55 -9.62
N GLY A 262 -1.99 -22.80 -8.52
CA GLY A 262 -2.96 -21.83 -8.05
C GLY A 262 -4.15 -22.46 -7.33
N LYS A 263 -4.03 -23.70 -6.82
CA LYS A 263 -5.07 -24.35 -6.02
C LYS A 263 -4.79 -24.14 -4.53
N GLN A 264 -5.82 -23.72 -3.79
CA GLN A 264 -5.75 -23.66 -2.33
C GLN A 264 -5.68 -25.09 -1.77
N GLN A 265 -4.64 -25.37 -1.01
CA GLN A 265 -4.40 -26.64 -0.33
C GLN A 265 -4.74 -26.55 1.16
N HIS A 266 -4.71 -25.35 1.73
CA HIS A 266 -5.07 -25.08 3.12
C HIS A 266 -5.63 -23.66 3.29
N PRO A 267 -6.62 -23.43 4.18
CA PRO A 267 -7.45 -24.47 4.81
C PRO A 267 -8.21 -25.25 3.73
N THR A 268 -8.43 -26.54 3.95
CA THR A 268 -9.37 -27.31 3.12
C THR A 268 -10.76 -26.73 3.35
N LEU A 269 -11.33 -26.11 2.32
CA LEU A 269 -12.74 -25.75 2.30
C LEU A 269 -13.52 -27.06 2.46
N ARG A 270 -14.33 -27.14 3.52
CA ARG A 270 -15.32 -28.21 3.66
C ARG A 270 -16.47 -27.96 2.70
#